data_AF-A0A559JR61-F1
#
_entry.id   AF-A0A559JR61-F1
#
_cell.length_a   1.000
_cell.length_b   1.000
_cell.length_c   1.000
_cell.angle_alpha   90.00
_cell.angle_beta   90.00
_cell.angle_gamma   90.00
#
_symmetry.space_group_name_H-M   'P 1'
#
loop_
_entity.id
_entity.type
_entity.pdbx_description
1 polymer ?
#
loop_
_entity_poly.entity_id
_entity_poly.type
_entity_poly.pdbx_seq_one_letter_code
_entity_poly.pdbx_strand_id
1 'polypeptide(L)'
;MKKLKILPISITAVLTAAILFGGWFAYRHYGVEKPLDRVANSVKGVDSARVEMENGLVKVKVQLDPNANLGEVYRKIKQDGASEIGAKQLELEPSAAASNELLEKAWSYSLFDVAEAMENHKYSGIRDAMEGLSKQFPGVTVKTDMDETNVYISMKDGNAAKFVVLPREPVMLGAWPNA
;
A
#
# COMPACT_ATOMS: atom_id res chain seq x y z
N MET A 1 17.89 -36.17 44.56
CA MET A 1 17.12 -35.32 43.62
C MET A 1 17.62 -33.88 43.74
N LYS A 2 18.34 -33.35 42.73
CA LYS A 2 18.93 -31.99 42.80
C LYS A 2 17.80 -30.95 42.78
N LYS A 3 17.68 -30.12 43.83
CA LYS A 3 16.78 -28.95 43.86
C LYS A 3 17.29 -27.97 42.80
N LEU A 4 16.61 -27.90 41.66
CA LEU A 4 16.88 -26.87 40.65
C LEU A 4 16.80 -25.51 41.33
N LYS A 5 17.88 -24.71 41.23
CA LYS A 5 17.85 -23.32 41.67
C LYS A 5 17.04 -22.56 40.62
N ILE A 6 15.73 -22.47 40.83
CA ILE A 6 14.77 -21.88 39.89
C ILE A 6 15.16 -20.43 39.56
N LEU A 7 15.69 -19.69 40.54
CA LEU A 7 16.03 -18.28 40.41
C LEU A 7 17.06 -17.94 39.30
N PRO A 8 18.28 -18.53 39.27
CA PRO A 8 19.24 -18.25 38.19
C PRO A 8 18.78 -18.75 36.81
N ILE A 9 17.97 -19.80 36.76
CA ILE A 9 17.40 -20.33 35.51
C ILE A 9 16.39 -19.33 34.93
N SER A 10 15.52 -18.77 35.76
CA SER A 10 14.55 -17.76 35.31
C SER A 10 15.24 -16.48 34.82
N ILE A 11 16.31 -16.03 35.48
CA ILE A 11 17.03 -14.82 35.08
C ILE A 11 17.67 -15.00 33.69
N THR A 12 18.35 -16.12 33.47
CA THR A 12 18.97 -16.43 32.16
C THR A 12 17.94 -16.62 31.06
N ALA A 13 16.79 -17.24 31.37
CA ALA A 13 15.68 -17.36 30.43
C ALA A 13 15.08 -15.99 30.03
N VAL A 14 14.86 -15.10 31.00
CA VAL A 14 14.35 -13.74 30.74
C VAL A 14 15.35 -12.92 29.93
N LEU A 15 16.65 -12.98 30.26
CA LEU A 15 17.70 -12.31 29.48
C LEU A 15 17.75 -12.81 28.04
N THR A 16 17.68 -14.12 27.83
CA THR A 16 17.67 -14.71 26.49
C THR A 16 16.43 -14.29 25.72
N ALA A 17 15.25 -14.32 26.35
CA ALA A 17 14.01 -13.85 25.75
C ALA A 17 14.10 -12.36 25.39
N ALA A 18 14.60 -11.50 26.29
CA ALA A 18 14.77 -10.08 26.04
C ALA A 18 15.71 -9.81 24.84
N ILE A 19 16.79 -10.58 24.70
CA ILE A 19 17.71 -10.45 23.56
C ILE A 19 17.06 -10.94 22.26
N LEU A 20 16.38 -12.09 22.28
CA LEU A 20 15.73 -12.63 21.09
C LEU A 20 14.58 -11.73 20.61
N PHE A 21 13.67 -11.34 21.51
CA PHE A 21 12.54 -10.48 21.17
C PHE A 21 12.97 -9.03 20.91
N GLY A 22 13.90 -8.49 21.72
CA GLY A 22 14.42 -7.14 21.55
C GLY A 22 15.27 -6.99 20.30
N GLY A 23 16.13 -7.98 20.00
CA GLY A 23 16.94 -8.02 18.78
C GLY A 23 16.09 -8.16 17.52
N TRP A 24 15.09 -9.05 17.55
CA TRP A 24 14.12 -9.19 16.46
C TRP A 24 13.33 -7.90 16.21
N PHE A 25 12.80 -7.28 17.28
CA PHE A 25 12.06 -6.03 17.20
C PHE A 25 12.93 -4.87 16.67
N ALA A 26 14.16 -4.75 17.18
CA ALA A 26 15.11 -3.75 16.73
C ALA A 26 15.50 -3.94 15.26
N TYR A 27 15.75 -5.18 14.81
CA TYR A 27 16.06 -5.48 13.41
C TYR A 27 14.89 -5.13 12.49
N ARG A 28 13.66 -5.51 12.85
CA ARG A 28 12.46 -5.18 12.06
C ARG A 28 12.30 -3.66 11.89
N HIS A 29 12.39 -2.92 12.99
CA HIS A 29 12.13 -1.48 12.97
C HIS A 29 13.28 -0.65 12.35
N TYR A 30 14.54 -0.94 12.72
CA TYR A 30 15.69 -0.15 12.27
C TYR A 30 16.36 -0.68 11.00
N GLY A 31 16.30 -2.00 10.79
CA GLY A 31 16.95 -2.66 9.67
C GLY A 31 16.14 -2.66 8.39
N VAL A 32 14.80 -2.61 8.46
CA VAL A 32 13.93 -2.81 7.29
C VAL A 32 12.86 -1.71 7.15
N GLU A 33 12.10 -1.40 8.20
CA GLU A 33 11.05 -0.36 8.13
C GLU A 33 11.64 1.03 7.83
N LYS A 34 12.65 1.49 8.59
CA LYS A 34 13.26 2.82 8.39
C LYS A 34 13.98 3.02 7.06
N PRO A 35 14.75 2.05 6.53
CA PRO A 35 15.34 2.18 5.20
C PRO A 35 14.28 2.27 4.11
N LEU A 36 13.23 1.43 4.19
CA LEU A 36 12.15 1.45 3.19
C LEU A 36 11.30 2.73 3.30
N ASP A 37 11.08 3.25 4.51
CA ASP A 37 10.50 4.58 4.73
C ASP A 37 11.28 5.65 3.96
N ARG A 38 12.62 5.65 4.12
CA ARG A 38 13.48 6.65 3.44
C ARG A 38 13.38 6.53 1.92
N VAL A 39 13.38 5.31 1.39
CA VAL A 39 13.21 5.06 -0.04
C VAL A 39 11.87 5.63 -0.50
N ALA A 40 10.77 5.26 0.16
CA ALA A 40 9.43 5.72 -0.22
C ALA A 40 9.29 7.24 -0.14
N ASN A 41 9.83 7.89 0.90
CA ASN A 41 9.82 9.35 1.05
C ASN A 41 10.72 10.07 0.02
N SER A 42 11.68 9.38 -0.61
CA SER A 42 12.55 9.97 -1.64
C SER A 42 11.93 9.95 -3.04
N VAL A 43 10.82 9.23 -3.21
CA VAL A 43 10.15 9.10 -4.51
C VAL A 43 9.45 10.41 -4.87
N LYS A 44 9.71 10.90 -6.08
CA LYS A 44 9.07 12.11 -6.62
C LYS A 44 7.54 11.96 -6.60
N GLY A 45 6.86 12.95 -6.03
CA GLY A 45 5.40 12.98 -5.89
C GLY A 45 4.88 12.39 -4.58
N VAL A 46 5.77 11.91 -3.69
CA VAL A 46 5.44 11.52 -2.32
C VAL A 46 5.70 12.70 -1.38
N ASP A 47 4.68 13.12 -0.65
CA ASP A 47 4.79 14.13 0.41
C ASP A 47 5.25 13.51 1.73
N SER A 48 4.70 12.34 2.06
CA SER A 48 5.14 11.54 3.19
C SER A 48 4.85 10.05 2.96
N ALA A 49 5.69 9.18 3.53
CA ALA A 49 5.48 7.74 3.49
C ALA A 49 5.80 7.09 4.84
N ARG A 50 5.03 6.06 5.17
CA ARG A 50 5.25 5.17 6.32
C ARG A 50 5.00 3.73 5.91
N VAL A 51 5.95 2.88 6.28
CA VAL A 51 5.95 1.44 6.03
C VAL A 51 5.50 0.72 7.29
N GLU A 52 4.57 -0.20 7.10
CA GLU A 52 4.12 -1.14 8.11
C GLU A 52 4.31 -2.55 7.56
N MET A 53 5.06 -3.38 8.29
CA MET A 53 5.20 -4.79 7.94
C MET A 53 4.14 -5.60 8.67
N GLU A 54 3.49 -6.52 7.98
CA GLU A 54 2.50 -7.43 8.55
C GLU A 54 2.62 -8.79 7.87
N ASN A 55 3.04 -9.83 8.59
CA ASN A 55 3.05 -11.24 8.16
C ASN A 55 3.10 -11.52 6.63
N GLY A 56 4.23 -11.23 5.99
CA GLY A 56 4.43 -11.51 4.54
C GLY A 56 3.98 -10.39 3.60
N LEU A 57 3.43 -9.30 4.14
CA LEU A 57 2.95 -8.12 3.46
C LEU A 57 3.74 -6.89 3.93
N VAL A 58 4.04 -6.02 2.98
CA VAL A 58 4.65 -4.70 3.20
C VAL A 58 3.61 -3.68 2.78
N LYS A 59 2.95 -3.07 3.77
CA LYS A 59 1.99 -1.99 3.56
C LYS A 59 2.75 -0.67 3.56
N VAL A 60 2.63 0.08 2.48
CA VAL A 60 3.26 1.41 2.36
C VAL A 60 2.15 2.44 2.26
N LYS A 61 1.93 3.14 3.38
CA LYS A 61 1.01 4.28 3.46
C LYS A 61 1.73 5.48 2.89
N VAL A 62 1.25 5.99 1.77
CA VAL A 62 1.85 7.13 1.08
C VAL A 62 0.86 8.28 0.99
N GLN A 63 1.31 9.46 1.36
CA GLN A 63 0.63 10.71 1.05
C GLN A 63 1.27 11.29 -0.21
N LEU A 64 0.46 11.57 -1.22
CA LEU A 64 0.92 11.95 -2.55
C LEU A 64 0.51 13.38 -2.90
N ASP A 65 1.39 14.06 -3.63
CA ASP A 65 1.07 15.32 -4.31
C ASP A 65 -0.10 15.07 -5.28
N PRO A 66 -1.06 16.01 -5.42
CA PRO A 66 -2.19 15.87 -6.33
C PRO A 66 -1.84 15.58 -7.80
N ASN A 67 -0.61 15.88 -8.23
CA ASN A 67 -0.11 15.66 -9.59
C ASN A 67 0.82 14.44 -9.69
N ALA A 68 1.02 13.69 -8.60
CA ALA A 68 1.84 12.50 -8.58
C ALA A 68 1.31 11.45 -9.57
N ASN A 69 2.24 10.71 -10.19
CA ASN A 69 1.89 9.54 -10.98
C ASN A 69 1.94 8.30 -10.08
N LEU A 70 0.76 7.81 -9.67
CA LEU A 70 0.63 6.68 -8.75
C LEU A 70 1.33 5.41 -9.24
N GLY A 71 1.24 5.11 -10.55
CA GLY A 71 1.91 3.95 -11.13
C GLY A 71 3.43 4.08 -11.10
N GLU A 72 3.97 5.25 -11.39
CA GLU A 72 5.42 5.51 -11.26
C GLU A 72 5.89 5.44 -9.80
N VAL A 73 5.11 5.97 -8.87
CA VAL A 73 5.43 5.91 -7.44
C VAL A 73 5.52 4.46 -6.99
N TYR A 74 4.51 3.64 -7.32
CA TYR A 74 4.52 2.22 -7.00
C TYR A 74 5.73 1.49 -7.57
N ARG A 75 6.01 1.68 -8.88
CA ARG A 75 7.16 1.04 -9.56
C ARG A 75 8.49 1.43 -8.92
N LYS A 76 8.68 2.70 -8.57
CA LYS A 76 9.90 3.17 -7.90
C LYS A 76 10.07 2.58 -6.52
N ILE A 77 9.01 2.57 -5.70
CA ILE A 77 9.05 1.94 -4.37
C ILE A 77 9.38 0.45 -4.48
N LYS A 78 8.78 -0.26 -5.44
CA LYS A 78 9.04 -1.68 -5.70
C LYS A 78 10.48 -1.93 -6.15
N GLN A 79 11.01 -1.09 -7.04
CA GLN A 79 12.36 -1.21 -7.59
C GLN A 79 13.43 -0.84 -6.56
N ASP A 80 13.32 0.33 -5.96
CA ASP A 80 14.33 0.89 -5.04
C ASP A 80 14.26 0.21 -3.66
N GLY A 81 13.09 -0.32 -3.29
CA GLY A 81 12.85 -1.06 -2.05
C GLY A 81 13.00 -2.58 -2.18
N ALA A 82 13.41 -3.10 -3.34
CA ALA A 82 13.42 -4.53 -3.63
C ALA A 82 14.21 -5.37 -2.61
N SER A 83 15.32 -4.85 -2.08
CA SER A 83 16.14 -5.52 -1.05
C SER A 83 15.39 -5.72 0.26
N GLU A 84 14.59 -4.73 0.66
CA GLU A 84 13.88 -4.71 1.95
C GLU A 84 12.54 -5.44 1.89
N ILE A 85 11.87 -5.34 0.73
CA ILE A 85 10.62 -6.06 0.45
C ILE A 85 10.90 -7.56 0.31
N GLY A 86 11.97 -7.93 -0.41
CA GLY A 86 12.33 -9.32 -0.65
C GLY A 86 11.20 -10.09 -1.35
N ALA A 87 10.78 -11.22 -0.77
CA ALA A 87 9.70 -12.06 -1.31
C ALA A 87 8.29 -11.67 -0.80
N LYS A 88 8.16 -10.59 -0.03
CA LYS A 88 6.88 -10.15 0.54
C LYS A 88 6.03 -9.46 -0.52
N GLN A 89 4.72 -9.48 -0.34
CA GLN A 89 3.80 -8.72 -1.20
C GLN A 89 3.85 -7.23 -0.84
N LEU A 90 3.91 -6.36 -1.85
CA LEU A 90 3.86 -4.91 -1.67
C LEU A 90 2.43 -4.42 -1.88
N GLU A 91 1.85 -3.84 -0.84
CA GLU A 91 0.56 -3.16 -0.88
C GLU A 91 0.78 -1.67 -0.63
N LEU A 92 0.20 -0.84 -1.50
CA LEU A 92 0.32 0.61 -1.43
C LEU A 92 -1.04 1.18 -1.03
N GLU A 93 -1.07 1.94 0.06
CA GLU A 93 -2.25 2.67 0.53
C GLU A 93 -2.04 4.17 0.25
N PRO A 94 -2.42 4.66 -0.94
CA PRO A 94 -2.23 6.06 -1.27
C PRO A 94 -3.32 6.93 -0.66
N SER A 95 -2.92 8.14 -0.27
CA SER A 95 -3.78 9.19 0.26
C SER A 95 -3.33 10.53 -0.32
N ALA A 96 -4.23 11.50 -0.34
CA ALA A 96 -3.91 12.88 -0.69
C ALA A 96 -4.00 13.76 0.57
N ALA A 97 -3.26 14.87 0.60
CA ALA A 97 -3.39 15.86 1.66
C ALA A 97 -4.78 16.52 1.72
N ALA A 98 -5.42 16.67 0.56
CA ALA A 98 -6.78 17.17 0.44
C ALA A 98 -7.60 16.22 -0.44
N SER A 99 -8.79 15.88 0.04
CA SER A 99 -9.85 15.23 -0.75
C SER A 99 -11.13 16.04 -0.59
N ASN A 100 -12.11 15.83 -1.47
CA ASN A 100 -13.39 16.53 -1.43
C ASN A 100 -14.56 15.61 -1.83
N GLU A 101 -15.78 16.06 -1.52
CA GLU A 101 -17.00 15.30 -1.81
C GLU A 101 -17.25 15.10 -3.31
N LEU A 102 -16.77 16.03 -4.16
CA LEU A 102 -16.90 15.90 -5.61
C LEU A 102 -16.15 14.67 -6.13
N LEU A 103 -14.92 14.44 -5.65
CA LEU A 103 -14.12 13.28 -5.99
C LEU A 103 -14.75 11.98 -5.44
N GLU A 104 -15.31 12.00 -4.23
CA GLU A 104 -16.02 10.83 -3.69
C GLU A 104 -17.28 10.50 -4.51
N LYS A 105 -18.04 11.51 -4.91
CA LYS A 105 -19.22 11.34 -5.77
C LYS A 105 -18.86 10.86 -7.17
N ALA A 106 -17.78 11.41 -7.75
CA ALA A 106 -17.28 10.98 -9.05
C ALA A 106 -16.82 9.51 -9.00
N TRP A 107 -16.04 9.13 -8.00
CA TRP A 107 -15.63 7.74 -7.80
C TRP A 107 -16.83 6.79 -7.67
N SER A 108 -17.79 7.18 -6.83
CA SER A 108 -19.01 6.39 -6.60
C SER A 108 -19.83 6.20 -7.87
N TYR A 109 -19.87 7.20 -8.76
CA TYR A 109 -20.57 7.12 -10.04
C TYR A 109 -19.95 6.07 -10.96
N SER A 110 -18.62 6.00 -11.03
CA SER A 110 -17.90 5.05 -11.87
C SER A 110 -17.71 3.66 -11.26
N LEU A 111 -18.07 3.47 -9.98
CA LEU A 111 -17.72 2.26 -9.23
C LEU A 111 -18.28 0.99 -9.87
N PHE A 112 -19.50 1.05 -10.43
CA PHE A 112 -20.15 -0.11 -11.04
C PHE A 112 -19.42 -0.54 -12.33
N ASP A 113 -19.16 0.40 -13.23
CA ASP A 113 -18.47 0.14 -14.49
C ASP A 113 -17.02 -0.35 -14.25
N VAL A 114 -16.35 0.24 -13.26
CA VAL A 114 -15.00 -0.19 -12.85
C VAL A 114 -15.04 -1.61 -12.28
N ALA A 115 -15.99 -1.91 -11.40
CA ALA A 115 -16.14 -3.24 -10.81
C ALA A 115 -16.45 -4.29 -11.90
N GLU A 116 -17.37 -4.01 -12.83
CA GLU A 116 -17.68 -4.90 -13.94
C GLU A 116 -16.45 -5.13 -14.84
N ALA A 117 -15.69 -4.07 -15.13
CA ALA A 117 -14.48 -4.17 -15.93
C ALA A 117 -13.39 -5.00 -15.24
N MET A 118 -13.25 -4.88 -13.92
CA MET A 118 -12.34 -5.71 -13.11
C MET A 118 -12.76 -7.19 -13.12
N GLU A 119 -14.04 -7.47 -12.87
CA GLU A 119 -14.59 -8.85 -12.82
C GLU A 119 -14.45 -9.56 -14.16
N ASN A 120 -14.66 -8.85 -15.26
CA ASN A 120 -14.53 -9.40 -16.61
C ASN A 120 -13.10 -9.35 -17.18
N HIS A 121 -12.11 -8.88 -16.40
CA HIS A 121 -10.74 -8.61 -16.84
C HIS A 121 -10.65 -7.70 -18.10
N LYS A 122 -11.65 -6.84 -18.30
CA LYS A 122 -11.74 -5.88 -19.40
C LYS A 122 -11.18 -4.52 -18.97
N TYR A 123 -9.89 -4.47 -18.68
CA TYR A 123 -9.25 -3.27 -18.10
C TYR A 123 -9.35 -2.01 -18.98
N SER A 124 -9.54 -2.15 -20.30
CA SER A 124 -9.87 -1.02 -21.18
C SER A 124 -11.18 -0.32 -20.80
N GLY A 125 -12.15 -1.07 -20.26
CA GLY A 125 -13.42 -0.53 -19.76
C GLY A 125 -13.26 0.42 -18.58
N ILE A 126 -12.22 0.24 -17.74
CA ILE A 126 -11.89 1.17 -16.65
C ILE A 126 -11.48 2.52 -17.23
N ARG A 127 -10.62 2.51 -18.27
CA ARG A 127 -10.21 3.74 -18.95
C ARG A 127 -11.42 4.45 -19.58
N ASP A 128 -12.29 3.70 -20.26
CA ASP A 128 -13.48 4.27 -20.90
C ASP A 128 -14.46 4.87 -19.86
N ALA A 129 -14.66 4.18 -18.73
CA ALA A 129 -15.46 4.68 -17.60
C ALA A 129 -14.87 5.97 -16.99
N MET A 130 -13.55 6.02 -16.80
CA MET A 130 -12.87 7.22 -16.30
C MET A 130 -12.91 8.39 -17.29
N GLU A 131 -12.80 8.12 -18.59
CA GLU A 131 -12.96 9.15 -19.64
C GLU A 131 -14.39 9.72 -19.67
N GLY A 132 -15.40 8.86 -19.45
CA GLY A 132 -16.79 9.28 -19.26
C GLY A 132 -16.97 10.13 -18.00
N LEU A 133 -16.26 9.79 -16.92
CA LEU A 133 -16.36 10.49 -15.64
C LEU A 133 -15.95 11.97 -15.75
N SER A 134 -14.85 12.27 -16.45
CA SER A 134 -14.42 13.66 -16.68
C SER A 134 -15.42 14.50 -17.49
N LYS A 135 -16.29 13.87 -18.30
CA LYS A 135 -17.38 14.58 -19.01
C LYS A 135 -18.56 14.86 -18.08
N GLN A 136 -18.87 13.93 -17.18
CA GLN A 136 -20.00 14.04 -16.26
C GLN A 136 -19.71 14.99 -15.07
N PHE A 137 -18.45 15.12 -14.68
CA PHE A 137 -17.99 15.95 -13.56
C PHE A 137 -16.98 17.01 -14.03
N PRO A 138 -17.46 18.20 -14.45
CA PRO A 138 -16.57 19.29 -14.84
C PRO A 138 -15.58 19.65 -13.72
N GLY A 139 -14.31 19.81 -14.07
CA GLY A 139 -13.23 20.08 -13.11
C GLY A 139 -12.48 18.82 -12.63
N VAL A 140 -13.09 17.64 -12.76
CA VAL A 140 -12.42 16.38 -12.42
C VAL A 140 -11.57 15.89 -13.60
N THR A 141 -10.27 15.83 -13.38
CA THR A 141 -9.31 15.20 -14.30
C THR A 141 -8.95 13.82 -13.78
N VAL A 142 -8.92 12.83 -14.67
CA VAL A 142 -8.57 11.46 -14.31
C VAL A 142 -7.37 11.00 -15.13
N LYS A 143 -6.46 10.27 -14.46
CA LYS A 143 -5.38 9.52 -15.10
C LYS A 143 -5.49 8.07 -14.67
N THR A 144 -5.38 7.19 -15.65
CA THR A 144 -5.34 5.74 -15.47
C THR A 144 -3.99 5.21 -15.96
N ASP A 145 -3.40 4.31 -15.17
CA ASP A 145 -2.19 3.55 -15.53
C ASP A 145 -2.41 2.09 -15.10
N MET A 146 -1.63 1.16 -15.66
CA MET A 146 -1.72 -0.25 -15.32
C MET A 146 -0.35 -0.91 -15.44
N ASP A 147 -0.05 -1.84 -14.53
CA ASP A 147 1.08 -2.75 -14.64
C ASP A 147 0.63 -4.21 -14.62
N GLU A 148 1.58 -5.15 -14.50
CA GLU A 148 1.30 -6.58 -14.46
C GLU A 148 0.36 -7.01 -13.32
N THR A 149 0.33 -6.24 -12.23
CA THR A 149 -0.30 -6.62 -10.96
C THR A 149 -1.45 -5.70 -10.54
N ASN A 150 -1.46 -4.44 -10.95
CA ASN A 150 -2.43 -3.44 -10.49
C ASN A 150 -2.88 -2.50 -11.61
N VAL A 151 -4.08 -1.96 -11.41
CA VAL A 151 -4.61 -0.79 -12.12
C VAL A 151 -4.57 0.39 -11.16
N TYR A 152 -4.10 1.53 -11.65
CA TYR A 152 -3.91 2.76 -10.90
C TYR A 152 -4.85 3.83 -11.42
N ILE A 153 -5.60 4.45 -10.52
CA ILE A 153 -6.52 5.54 -10.86
C ILE A 153 -6.14 6.74 -9.99
N SER A 154 -5.89 7.87 -10.64
CA SER A 154 -5.63 9.16 -9.99
C SER A 154 -6.65 10.16 -10.47
N MET A 155 -7.48 10.67 -9.57
CA MET A 155 -8.47 11.70 -9.84
C MET A 155 -8.05 13.00 -9.16
N LYS A 156 -8.22 14.12 -9.84
CA LYS A 156 -7.85 15.44 -9.31
C LYS A 156 -8.94 16.47 -9.60
N ASP A 157 -9.23 17.28 -8.59
CA ASP A 157 -10.06 18.47 -8.67
C ASP A 157 -9.32 19.64 -7.99
N GLY A 158 -8.74 20.53 -8.79
CA GLY A 158 -7.87 21.60 -8.30
C GLY A 158 -6.67 21.07 -7.50
N ASN A 159 -6.66 21.33 -6.18
CA ASN A 159 -5.66 20.86 -5.23
C ASN A 159 -6.08 19.60 -4.47
N ALA A 160 -7.32 19.13 -4.63
CA ALA A 160 -7.78 17.88 -4.05
C ALA A 160 -7.47 16.71 -5.00
N ALA A 161 -7.13 15.56 -4.45
CA ALA A 161 -6.90 14.35 -5.22
C ALA A 161 -7.46 13.11 -4.52
N LYS A 162 -7.76 12.10 -5.33
CA LYS A 162 -8.13 10.76 -4.88
C LYS A 162 -7.31 9.75 -5.68
N PHE A 163 -6.68 8.83 -4.96
CA PHE A 163 -5.84 7.79 -5.52
C PHE A 163 -6.47 6.44 -5.19
N VAL A 164 -6.54 5.56 -6.18
CA VAL A 164 -7.08 4.20 -6.01
C VAL A 164 -6.13 3.22 -6.68
N VAL A 165 -5.77 2.17 -5.95
CA VAL A 165 -5.03 1.01 -6.47
C VAL A 165 -6.00 -0.17 -6.49
N LEU A 166 -6.15 -0.80 -7.65
CA LEU A 166 -7.00 -1.96 -7.85
C LEU A 166 -6.11 -3.15 -8.26
N PRO A 167 -6.04 -4.23 -7.46
CA PRO A 167 -5.24 -5.40 -7.82
C PRO A 167 -5.92 -6.16 -8.98
N ARG A 168 -5.16 -6.47 -10.03
CA ARG A 168 -5.66 -7.11 -11.26
C ARG A 168 -6.12 -8.54 -11.04
N GLU A 169 -5.47 -9.22 -10.10
CA GLU A 169 -5.94 -10.46 -9.52
C GLU A 169 -6.46 -10.13 -8.12
N PRO A 170 -7.73 -10.47 -7.80
CA PRO A 170 -8.19 -10.31 -6.43
C PRO A 170 -7.25 -11.10 -5.54
N VAL A 171 -6.65 -10.42 -4.55
CA VAL A 171 -5.97 -11.11 -3.46
C VAL A 171 -7.01 -12.06 -2.90
N MET A 172 -6.82 -13.36 -3.11
CA MET A 172 -7.67 -14.36 -2.49
C MET A 172 -7.46 -14.16 -0.99
N LEU A 173 -8.35 -13.37 -0.37
CA LEU A 173 -8.51 -13.30 1.07
C LEU A 173 -8.63 -14.76 1.48
N GLY A 174 -7.58 -15.28 2.13
CA GLY A 174 -7.53 -16.67 2.51
C GLY A 174 -8.83 -17.01 3.21
N ALA A 175 -9.66 -17.82 2.56
CA ALA A 175 -10.72 -18.52 3.24
C ALA A 175 -10.06 -19.17 4.45
N TRP A 176 -10.52 -18.80 5.64
CA TRP A 176 -9.95 -19.23 6.90
C TRP A 176 -9.75 -20.75 6.84
N PRO A 177 -8.52 -21.28 6.95
CA PRO A 177 -8.37 -22.72 7.04
C PRO A 177 -8.80 -23.11 8.45
N ASN A 178 -9.92 -23.83 8.52
CA ASN A 178 -10.40 -24.68 9.62
C ASN A 178 -11.28 -23.98 10.66
N ALA A 179 -12.59 -24.25 10.55
CA ALA A 179 -13.45 -24.47 11.71
C ALA A 179 -13.29 -25.93 12.18
#